data_AF-A0AAV2N0C1-F1
#
_entry.id   AF-A0AAV2N0C1-F1
#
_cell.length_a   1.000
_cell.length_b   1.000
_cell.length_c   1.000
_cell.angle_alpha   90.00
_cell.angle_beta   90.00
_cell.angle_gamma   90.00
#
_symmetry.space_group_name_H-M   'P 1'
#
loop_
_entity.id
_entity.type
_entity.pdbx_description
1 polymer ?
#
loop_
_entity_poly.entity_id
_entity_poly.type
_entity_poly.pdbx_seq_one_letter_code
_entity_poly.pdbx_strand_id
1 'polypeptide(L)'
;MKLDIKNKLVSALDKLNKAPLKPQRFFGLRTMILRGIFHQAELGNVNISVLHKCDQQVRCKVRQRLSLPSDAPNAYIHANTKDGGLGITALRWSAPLRRL
;
A
#
# COMPACT_ATOMS: atom_id res chain seq x y z
N MET A 1 -19.57 -8.18 -9.56
CA MET A 1 -18.18 -8.53 -9.93
C MET A 1 -17.32 -8.57 -8.66
N LYS A 2 -16.89 -9.74 -8.18
CA LYS A 2 -16.00 -9.81 -7.00
C LYS A 2 -14.64 -9.22 -7.40
N LEU A 3 -14.36 -8.01 -6.95
CA LEU A 3 -13.08 -7.33 -7.20
C LEU A 3 -11.98 -8.02 -6.38
N ASP A 4 -11.12 -8.77 -7.05
CA ASP A 4 -10.02 -9.52 -6.44
C ASP A 4 -8.80 -8.61 -6.16
N ILE A 5 -9.04 -7.58 -5.33
CA ILE A 5 -8.10 -6.48 -5.06
C ILE A 5 -6.80 -6.99 -4.46
N LYS A 6 -6.88 -8.01 -3.60
CA LYS A 6 -5.72 -8.61 -2.95
C LYS A 6 -4.75 -9.19 -3.99
N ASN A 7 -5.26 -10.02 -4.91
CA ASN A 7 -4.43 -10.68 -5.92
C ASN A 7 -3.79 -9.66 -6.87
N LYS A 8 -4.54 -8.62 -7.26
CA LYS A 8 -4.03 -7.54 -8.09
C LYS A 8 -2.93 -6.73 -7.39
N LEU A 9 -3.12 -6.41 -6.12
CA LEU A 9 -2.13 -5.71 -5.31
C LEU A 9 -0.83 -6.51 -5.19
N VAL A 10 -0.91 -7.79 -4.84
CA VAL A 10 0.27 -8.67 -4.72
C VAL A 10 1.01 -8.74 -6.05
N SER A 11 0.28 -8.93 -7.15
CA SER A 11 0.87 -8.96 -8.50
C SER A 11 1.59 -7.65 -8.86
N ALA A 12 1.00 -6.50 -8.52
CA ALA A 12 1.61 -5.19 -8.74
C ALA A 12 2.86 -4.98 -7.88
N LEU A 13 2.81 -5.39 -6.60
CA LEU A 13 3.94 -5.31 -5.68
C LEU A 13 5.10 -6.19 -6.14
N ASP A 14 4.83 -7.40 -6.64
CA ASP A 14 5.88 -8.29 -7.14
C ASP A 14 6.51 -7.79 -8.44
N LYS A 15 5.72 -7.21 -9.36
CA LYS A 15 6.26 -6.52 -10.54
C LYS A 15 7.17 -5.36 -10.15
N LEU A 16 6.72 -4.53 -9.20
CA LEU A 16 7.51 -3.42 -8.68
C LEU A 16 8.77 -3.91 -7.97
N ASN A 17 8.71 -5.07 -7.32
CA ASN A 17 9.85 -5.65 -6.64
C ASN A 17 10.94 -6.15 -7.62
N LYS A 18 10.51 -6.78 -8.71
CA LYS A 18 11.41 -7.30 -9.76
C LYS A 18 12.07 -6.21 -10.60
N ALA A 19 11.41 -5.08 -10.80
CA ALA A 19 11.95 -3.98 -11.60
C ALA A 19 13.25 -3.41 -11.00
N PRO A 20 14.27 -3.02 -11.79
CA PRO A 20 15.53 -2.45 -11.32
C PRO A 20 15.41 -0.96 -10.94
N LEU A 21 14.35 -0.58 -10.23
CA LEU A 21 14.05 0.82 -9.85
C LEU A 21 14.56 1.10 -8.42
N LYS A 22 15.44 2.09 -8.23
CA LYS A 22 15.97 2.48 -6.91
C LYS A 22 15.02 3.48 -6.18
N PRO A 23 15.20 4.83 -6.24
CA PRO A 23 14.35 5.75 -5.47
C PRO A 23 12.93 5.83 -6.00
N GLN A 24 12.77 5.66 -7.32
CA GLN A 24 11.48 5.76 -8.02
C GLN A 24 10.46 4.68 -7.60
N ARG A 25 10.92 3.63 -6.93
CA ARG A 25 10.06 2.51 -6.52
C ARG A 25 8.99 2.94 -5.52
N PHE A 26 9.39 3.70 -4.49
CA PHE A 26 8.46 4.19 -3.47
C PHE A 26 7.52 5.23 -4.04
N PHE A 27 8.01 6.06 -4.96
CA PHE A 27 7.17 6.94 -5.75
C PHE A 27 6.10 6.14 -6.51
N GLY A 28 6.49 5.13 -7.30
CA GLY A 28 5.55 4.29 -8.05
C GLY A 28 4.57 3.52 -7.17
N LEU A 29 5.01 3.04 -5.99
CA LEU A 29 4.13 2.43 -5.01
C LEU A 29 3.04 3.41 -4.54
N ARG A 30 3.43 4.63 -4.15
CA ARG A 30 2.53 5.65 -3.63
C ARG A 30 1.61 6.23 -4.70
N THR A 31 2.16 6.58 -5.86
CA THR A 31 1.45 7.38 -6.86
C THR A 31 0.66 6.55 -7.85
N MET A 32 1.14 5.35 -8.19
CA MET A 32 0.50 4.48 -9.18
C MET A 32 -0.25 3.33 -8.52
N ILE A 33 0.44 2.47 -7.75
CA ILE A 33 -0.16 1.23 -7.23
C ILE A 33 -1.24 1.55 -6.21
N LEU A 34 -0.91 2.30 -5.15
CA LEU A 34 -1.88 2.63 -4.11
C LEU A 34 -3.06 3.40 -4.68
N ARG A 35 -2.82 4.40 -5.54
CA ARG A 35 -3.89 5.18 -6.16
C ARG A 35 -4.85 4.30 -6.97
N GLY A 36 -4.32 3.38 -7.78
CA GLY A 36 -5.15 2.44 -8.54
C GLY A 36 -5.98 1.51 -7.64
N ILE A 37 -5.41 1.05 -6.52
CA ILE A 37 -6.13 0.22 -5.54
C ILE A 37 -7.18 1.02 -4.80
N PHE A 38 -6.89 2.27 -4.41
CA PHE A 38 -7.87 3.16 -3.78
C PHE A 38 -9.08 3.38 -4.68
N HIS A 39 -8.85 3.67 -5.96
CA HIS A 39 -9.93 3.85 -6.93
C HIS A 39 -10.83 2.60 -7.02
N GLN A 40 -10.24 1.40 -7.08
CA GLN A 40 -11.04 0.16 -7.07
C GLN A 40 -11.74 -0.11 -5.73
N ALA A 41 -11.12 0.29 -4.62
CA ALA A 41 -11.70 0.13 -3.29
C ALA A 41 -12.82 1.14 -3.00
N GLU A 42 -12.82 2.30 -3.65
CA GLU A 42 -13.89 3.30 -3.60
C GLU A 42 -15.11 2.85 -4.42
N LEU A 43 -14.87 2.42 -5.66
CA LEU A 43 -15.93 1.96 -6.56
C LEU A 43 -16.56 0.62 -6.11
N GLY A 44 -15.82 -0.21 -5.38
CA GLY A 44 -16.27 -1.50 -4.90
C GLY A 44 -16.65 -1.49 -3.42
N ASN A 45 -17.70 -2.23 -3.05
CA ASN A 45 -17.98 -2.49 -1.64
C ASN A 45 -17.01 -3.56 -1.08
N VAL A 46 -15.83 -3.12 -0.68
CA VAL A 46 -14.76 -4.00 -0.14
C VAL A 46 -14.86 -4.08 1.37
N ASN A 47 -14.83 -5.30 1.90
CA ASN A 47 -14.79 -5.56 3.34
C ASN A 47 -13.48 -5.01 3.96
N ILE A 48 -13.61 -4.37 5.14
CA ILE A 48 -12.50 -3.85 5.95
C ILE A 48 -11.42 -4.91 6.20
N SER A 49 -11.82 -6.17 6.40
CA SER A 49 -10.89 -7.28 6.63
C SER A 49 -9.95 -7.52 5.44
N VAL A 50 -10.45 -7.33 4.22
CA VAL A 50 -9.65 -7.47 2.99
C VAL A 50 -8.68 -6.30 2.86
N LEU A 51 -9.14 -5.08 3.10
CA LEU A 51 -8.29 -3.88 3.11
C LEU A 51 -7.16 -4.00 4.13
N HIS A 52 -7.45 -4.54 5.32
CA HIS A 52 -6.43 -4.77 6.34
C HIS A 52 -5.35 -5.77 5.91
N LYS A 53 -5.74 -6.87 5.24
CA LYS A 53 -4.79 -7.85 4.68
C LYS A 53 -3.93 -7.20 3.59
N CYS A 54 -4.51 -6.35 2.75
CA CYS A 54 -3.77 -5.59 1.74
C CYS A 54 -2.72 -4.66 2.39
N ASP A 55 -3.09 -3.92 3.44
CA ASP A 55 -2.14 -3.07 4.18
C ASP A 55 -1.00 -3.87 4.81
N GLN A 56 -1.28 -5.07 5.32
CA GLN A 56 -0.25 -5.95 5.86
C GLN A 56 0.76 -6.37 4.78
N GLN A 57 0.28 -6.70 3.58
CA GLN A 57 1.14 -7.08 2.45
C GLN A 57 2.03 -5.92 2.00
N VAL A 58 1.47 -4.71 1.89
CA VAL A 58 2.24 -3.50 1.55
C VAL A 58 3.32 -3.25 2.59
N ARG A 59 2.98 -3.25 3.88
CA ARG A 59 3.94 -3.04 4.96
C ARG A 59 5.04 -4.10 4.97
N CYS A 60 4.70 -5.36 4.74
CA CYS A 60 5.68 -6.46 4.66
C CYS A 60 6.68 -6.23 3.53
N LYS A 61 6.22 -5.91 2.31
CA LYS A 61 7.09 -5.64 1.16
C LYS A 61 7.95 -4.39 1.35
N VAL A 62 7.40 -3.34 1.95
CA VAL A 62 8.16 -2.11 2.27
C VAL A 62 9.25 -2.41 3.29
N ARG A 63 8.93 -3.15 4.36
CA ARG A 63 9.91 -3.59 5.35
C ARG A 63 11.03 -4.42 4.73
N GLN A 64 10.67 -5.40 3.90
CA GLN A 64 11.62 -6.24 3.19
C GLN A 64 12.57 -5.43 2.30
N ARG A 65 12.07 -4.37 1.63
CA ARG A 65 12.89 -3.57 0.70
C ARG A 65 13.81 -2.58 1.36
N LEU A 66 13.41 -2.02 2.49
CA LEU A 66 14.26 -1.11 3.27
C LEU A 66 15.08 -1.86 4.32
N SER A 67 14.94 -3.19 4.40
CA SER A 67 15.51 -4.02 5.47
C SER A 67 15.19 -3.46 6.86
N LEU A 68 13.94 -2.98 7.04
CA LEU A 68 13.47 -2.43 8.32
C LEU A 68 13.38 -3.56 9.35
N PRO A 69 13.80 -3.32 10.60
CA PRO A 69 13.62 -4.29 11.69
C PRO A 69 12.14 -4.54 11.97
N SER A 70 11.83 -5.69 12.58
CA SER A 70 10.45 -6.03 13.00
C SER A 70 9.88 -4.99 13.96
N ASP A 71 10.74 -4.43 14.79
CA ASP A 71 10.39 -3.47 15.84
C ASP A 71 10.16 -2.04 15.31
N ALA A 72 10.41 -1.81 14.01
CA ALA A 72 10.17 -0.51 13.41
C ALA A 72 8.67 -0.16 13.48
N PRO A 73 8.32 1.02 14.00
CA PRO A 73 6.93 1.41 14.20
C PRO A 73 6.20 1.52 12.85
N ASN A 74 4.97 1.00 12.77
CA ASN A 74 4.12 1.17 11.59
C ASN A 74 3.86 2.66 11.28
N ALA A 75 3.92 3.52 12.29
CA ALA A 75 3.79 4.96 12.15
C ALA A 75 4.80 5.53 11.15
N TYR A 76 6.04 5.05 11.13
CA TYR A 76 7.07 5.50 10.18
C TYR A 76 6.66 5.29 8.71
N ILE A 77 6.00 4.16 8.43
CA ILE A 77 5.55 3.81 7.08
C ILE A 77 4.42 4.75 6.63
N HIS A 78 3.52 5.11 7.55
CA HIS A 78 2.33 5.89 7.25
C HIS A 78 2.52 7.41 7.41
N ALA A 79 3.52 7.85 8.17
CA ALA A 79 3.84 9.25 8.40
C ALA A 79 4.17 9.97 7.08
N ASN A 80 3.92 11.28 7.04
CA ASN A 80 4.12 12.08 5.84
C ASN A 80 5.61 12.17 5.48
N THR A 81 5.90 12.29 4.19
CA THR A 81 7.28 12.42 3.69
C THR A 81 7.95 13.72 4.14
N LYS A 82 7.17 14.77 4.40
CA LYS A 82 7.67 16.05 4.95
C LYS A 82 8.23 15.89 6.37
N ASP A 83 7.67 14.95 7.14
CA ASP A 83 8.03 14.69 8.54
C ASP A 83 9.07 13.55 8.65
N GLY A 84 9.65 13.11 7.52
CA GLY A 84 10.62 12.01 7.47
C GLY A 84 10.03 10.61 7.35
N GLY A 85 8.71 10.47 7.16
CA GLY A 85 8.04 9.19 6.92
C GLY A 85 8.02 8.75 5.45
N LEU A 86 7.45 7.56 5.17
CA LEU A 86 7.37 7.03 3.80
C LEU A 86 6.13 7.52 3.02
N GLY A 87 5.14 8.11 3.68
CA GLY A 87 3.93 8.66 3.06
C GLY A 87 3.02 7.61 2.42
N ILE A 88 3.08 6.36 2.90
CA ILE A 88 2.26 5.24 2.40
C ILE A 88 0.93 5.26 3.13
N THR A 89 -0.13 5.67 2.44
CA THR A 89 -1.47 5.75 3.04
C THR A 89 -2.04 4.35 3.33
N ALA A 90 -2.62 4.15 4.52
CA ALA A 90 -3.28 2.91 4.90
C ALA A 90 -4.64 2.77 4.20
N LEU A 91 -4.83 1.68 3.45
CA LEU A 91 -6.06 1.36 2.72
C LEU A 91 -7.24 1.18 3.67
N ARG A 92 -7.04 0.52 4.80
CA ARG A 92 -8.09 0.24 5.80
C ARG A 92 -8.77 1.52 6.28
N TRP A 93 -7.99 2.56 6.53
CA TRP A 93 -8.48 3.81 7.11
C TRP A 93 -8.94 4.80 6.05
N SER A 94 -8.22 4.90 4.93
CA SER A 94 -8.51 5.92 3.92
C SER A 94 -9.56 5.50 2.91
N ALA A 95 -9.76 4.20 2.62
CA ALA A 95 -10.77 3.80 1.64
C ALA A 95 -12.21 4.08 2.12
N PRO A 96 -12.61 3.78 3.37
CA PRO A 96 -13.96 4.10 3.85
C PRO A 96 -14.24 5.61 3.86
N LEU A 97 -13.26 6.43 4.28
CA LEU A 97 -13.40 7.88 4.32
C LEU A 97 -13.63 8.52 2.94
N ARG A 98 -13.20 7.84 1.87
CA ARG A 98 -13.32 8.32 0.49
C ARG A 98 -14.56 7.80 -0.23
N ARG A 99 -15.38 6.99 0.46
CA ARG A 99 -16.71 6.55 -0.01
C ARG A 99 -17.84 7.44 0.50
N LEU A 100 -17.56 8.29 1.50
CA LEU A 100 -18.46 9.34 1.99
C LEU A 100 -18.52 10.47 0.97
#